data_AF-A0A2G2JFC8-F1
#
_entry.id   AF-A0A2G2JFC8-F1
#
_cell.length_a   1.000
_cell.length_b   1.000
_cell.length_c   1.000
_cell.angle_alpha   90.00
_cell.angle_beta   90.00
_cell.angle_gamma   90.00
#
_symmetry.space_group_name_H-M   'P 1'
#
loop_
_entity.id
_entity.type
_entity.pdbx_description
1 polymer ?
#
loop_
_entity_poly.entity_id
_entity_poly.type
_entity_poly.pdbx_seq_one_letter_code
_entity_poly.pdbx_strand_id
1 'polypeptide(L)'
;MEDSNTVTLQDLNNTFDELSKLFKSSDNSWRLAQSLDTILDYFTVNPSQAKGFIPIILDRYHNYYIDPHADNLASPDDCPSCQASYPTTAQSPWWYDDYNWWTIAMNKASRMPDTFGADYTSIFSGISRFCWDTVFRNGTQVWDNCNTLYGDYFSRFEPRFNGGIWNYGYSKYPIKFMPDTPLDPNPDLDQALGINSSVGGLPDRLRGIQNTVTNGLNLIASARMAAAVKPENLNISTMANDQLDFLLNWFEVEDSSGQPLSLFCRFPATDSGLARERVSSYMKPEYPVHGYDSNLIWLGDQGLILGGFAEMLNTLPPSSDNYAKCMAYIEGIIKGVNYNLANDGQYYPWFNLNSPSAPGPSPGGDDDDYLTGVGIYFRYLLNLYENYPAIKAFMEQEEIPQAALVNISNHYCDVANFDGDGAHFTVLTNKLAVQLAAYKMNQG
;
A
#
# COMPACT_ATOMS: atom_id res chain seq x y z
N MET A 1 8.94 36.74 20.28
CA MET A 1 8.15 35.58 20.72
C MET A 1 8.65 34.44 19.88
N GLU A 2 9.51 33.61 20.48
CA GLU A 2 9.90 32.33 19.86
C GLU A 2 8.67 31.43 19.95
N ASP A 3 7.93 31.31 18.84
CA ASP A 3 6.90 30.28 18.74
C ASP A 3 7.62 28.93 18.81
N SER A 4 7.29 28.14 19.83
CA SER A 4 7.88 26.83 20.05
C SER A 4 7.44 25.89 18.93
N ASN A 5 8.29 25.78 17.89
CA ASN A 5 8.12 24.88 16.75
C ASN A 5 8.31 23.40 17.15
N THR A 6 7.62 22.90 18.17
CA THR A 6 7.79 21.53 18.65
C THR A 6 6.44 20.88 18.83
N VAL A 7 6.21 19.77 18.13
CA VAL A 7 5.03 18.92 18.35
C VAL A 7 5.15 18.28 19.72
N THR A 8 4.08 18.36 20.52
CA THR A 8 4.02 17.79 21.86
C THR A 8 3.19 16.50 21.88
N LEU A 9 3.30 15.73 22.96
CA LEU A 9 2.42 14.57 23.19
C LEU A 9 0.93 15.00 23.27
N GLN A 10 0.65 16.22 23.72
CA GLN A 10 -0.72 16.74 23.77
C GLN A 10 -1.29 16.96 22.36
N ASP A 11 -0.47 17.42 21.41
CA ASP A 11 -0.90 17.60 20.02
C ASP A 11 -1.27 16.27 19.38
N LEU A 12 -0.46 15.23 19.62
CA LEU A 12 -0.75 13.86 19.19
C LEU A 12 -2.04 13.33 19.81
N ASN A 13 -2.25 13.54 21.12
CA ASN A 13 -3.46 13.11 21.82
C ASN A 13 -4.71 13.79 21.22
N ASN A 14 -4.65 15.09 20.94
CA ASN A 14 -5.78 15.82 20.36
C ASN A 14 -6.16 15.26 18.98
N THR A 15 -5.16 15.05 18.10
CA THR A 15 -5.40 14.48 16.76
C THR A 15 -5.94 13.05 16.85
N PHE A 16 -5.39 12.21 17.74
CA PHE A 16 -5.91 10.85 17.95
C PHE A 16 -7.35 10.85 18.48
N ASP A 17 -7.69 11.72 19.44
CA ASP A 17 -9.04 11.79 20.01
C ASP A 17 -10.09 12.12 18.94
N GLU A 18 -9.75 13.00 17.98
CA GLU A 18 -10.62 13.31 16.83
C GLU A 18 -10.68 12.13 15.85
N LEU A 19 -9.53 11.58 15.44
CA LEU A 19 -9.46 10.46 14.51
C LEU A 19 -10.20 9.23 15.03
N SER A 20 -10.09 8.94 16.33
CA SER A 20 -10.73 7.80 16.98
C SER A 20 -12.27 7.86 16.93
N LYS A 21 -12.86 9.07 16.86
CA LYS A 21 -14.30 9.26 16.71
C LYS A 21 -14.73 8.90 15.29
N LEU A 22 -14.00 9.39 14.29
CA LEU A 22 -14.30 9.10 12.88
C LEU A 22 -14.02 7.64 12.51
N PHE A 23 -13.00 7.02 13.10
CA PHE A 23 -12.68 5.61 12.89
C PHE A 23 -13.86 4.70 13.25
N LYS A 24 -14.63 5.04 14.30
CA LYS A 24 -15.81 4.26 14.72
C LYS A 24 -16.95 4.28 13.70
N SER A 25 -17.06 5.34 12.91
CA SER A 25 -18.15 5.53 11.93
C SER A 25 -17.73 5.32 10.48
N SER A 26 -16.43 5.26 10.19
CA SER A 26 -15.91 5.07 8.83
C SER A 26 -16.27 3.71 8.27
N ASP A 27 -16.53 3.69 6.96
CA ASP A 27 -17.00 2.55 6.20
C ASP A 27 -16.13 2.20 4.97
N ASN A 28 -14.89 2.68 4.95
CA ASN A 28 -13.92 2.30 3.94
C ASN A 28 -12.87 1.36 4.54
N SER A 29 -12.90 0.08 4.15
CA SER A 29 -12.06 -0.99 4.71
C SER A 29 -10.56 -0.69 4.64
N TRP A 30 -10.07 -0.31 3.46
CA TRP A 30 -8.64 -0.11 3.26
C TRP A 30 -8.17 1.17 3.96
N ARG A 31 -8.97 2.25 3.93
CA ARG A 31 -8.67 3.49 4.68
C ARG A 31 -8.62 3.24 6.18
N LEU A 32 -9.53 2.41 6.71
CA LEU A 32 -9.53 1.98 8.11
C LEU A 32 -8.24 1.24 8.46
N ALA A 33 -7.82 0.28 7.65
CA ALA A 33 -6.58 -0.48 7.90
C ALA A 33 -5.32 0.41 7.83
N GLN A 34 -5.23 1.28 6.82
CA GLN A 34 -4.13 2.25 6.70
C GLN A 34 -4.09 3.21 7.92
N SER A 35 -5.26 3.65 8.38
CA SER A 35 -5.36 4.54 9.56
C SER A 35 -5.05 3.81 10.86
N LEU A 36 -5.47 2.56 10.98
CA LEU A 36 -5.09 1.70 12.10
C LEU A 36 -3.57 1.55 12.18
N ASP A 37 -2.91 1.32 11.05
CA ASP A 37 -1.45 1.19 11.01
C ASP A 37 -0.73 2.46 11.50
N THR A 38 -1.29 3.65 11.24
CA THR A 38 -0.86 4.95 11.81
C THR A 38 -1.14 5.05 13.31
N ILE A 39 -2.33 4.66 13.76
CA ILE A 39 -2.72 4.67 15.17
C ILE A 39 -1.82 3.74 16.00
N LEU A 40 -1.42 2.60 15.45
CA LEU A 40 -0.47 1.69 16.08
C LEU A 40 0.90 2.34 16.29
N ASP A 41 1.36 3.17 15.34
CA ASP A 41 2.58 3.96 15.51
C ASP A 41 2.43 4.96 16.66
N TYR A 42 1.27 5.62 16.78
CA TYR A 42 0.97 6.51 17.92
C TYR A 42 0.96 5.78 19.27
N PHE A 43 0.45 4.55 19.35
CA PHE A 43 0.47 3.78 20.60
C PHE A 43 1.89 3.42 21.09
N THR A 44 2.92 3.57 20.26
CA THR A 44 4.31 3.45 20.70
C THR A 44 4.73 4.58 21.65
N VAL A 45 4.10 5.75 21.57
CA VAL A 45 4.36 6.90 22.45
C VAL A 45 3.25 7.13 23.49
N ASN A 46 2.03 6.65 23.24
CA ASN A 46 0.94 6.66 24.21
C ASN A 46 0.18 5.32 24.28
N PRO A 47 0.74 4.28 24.93
CA PRO A 47 0.10 2.97 24.99
C PRO A 47 -1.16 2.93 25.88
N SER A 48 -1.38 3.94 26.72
CA SER A 48 -2.48 3.96 27.71
C SER A 48 -3.86 3.93 27.06
N GLN A 49 -3.98 4.44 25.84
CA GLN A 49 -5.24 4.52 25.10
C GLN A 49 -5.54 3.25 24.29
N ALA A 50 -4.56 2.38 24.08
CA ALA A 50 -4.64 1.26 23.16
C ALA A 50 -5.67 0.20 23.58
N LYS A 51 -5.74 -0.13 24.88
CA LYS A 51 -6.68 -1.14 25.40
C LYS A 51 -8.14 -0.77 25.16
N GLY A 52 -8.49 0.51 25.29
CA GLY A 52 -9.83 1.00 25.01
C GLY A 52 -10.18 0.98 23.52
N PHE A 53 -9.18 0.89 22.65
CA PHE A 53 -9.35 0.89 21.19
C PHE A 53 -9.56 -0.52 20.60
N ILE A 54 -9.21 -1.58 21.35
CA ILE A 54 -9.34 -2.97 20.88
C ILE A 54 -10.76 -3.33 20.40
N PRO A 55 -11.84 -3.05 21.16
CA PRO A 55 -13.19 -3.40 20.72
C PRO A 55 -13.59 -2.68 19.42
N ILE A 56 -13.07 -1.48 19.19
CA ILE A 56 -13.33 -0.69 17.98
C ILE A 56 -12.64 -1.32 16.79
N ILE A 57 -11.37 -1.74 16.94
CA ILE A 57 -10.61 -2.44 15.89
C ILE A 57 -11.36 -3.70 15.45
N LEU A 58 -11.76 -4.54 16.40
CA LEU A 58 -12.40 -5.82 16.13
C LEU A 58 -13.81 -5.64 15.53
N ASP A 59 -14.59 -4.70 16.05
CA ASP A 59 -15.90 -4.35 15.48
C ASP A 59 -15.79 -3.87 14.04
N ARG A 60 -14.87 -2.93 13.76
CA ARG A 60 -14.67 -2.43 12.40
C ARG A 60 -14.18 -3.53 11.45
N TYR A 61 -13.22 -4.36 11.86
CA TYR A 61 -12.77 -5.48 11.03
C TYR A 61 -13.91 -6.48 10.73
N HIS A 62 -14.67 -6.89 11.76
CA HIS A 62 -15.78 -7.83 11.58
C HIS A 62 -16.87 -7.28 10.67
N ASN A 63 -17.29 -6.03 10.84
CA ASN A 63 -18.31 -5.43 9.97
C ASN A 63 -17.91 -5.42 8.48
N TYR A 64 -16.61 -5.45 8.15
CA TYR A 64 -16.12 -5.55 6.76
C TYR A 64 -15.96 -6.97 6.25
N TYR A 65 -15.37 -7.87 7.06
CA TYR A 65 -14.93 -9.18 6.59
C TYR A 65 -15.81 -10.35 7.04
N ILE A 66 -16.68 -10.13 8.03
CA ILE A 66 -17.53 -11.16 8.63
C ILE A 66 -18.95 -10.60 8.72
N ASP A 67 -19.76 -10.84 7.69
CA ASP A 67 -21.21 -10.68 7.84
C ASP A 67 -21.70 -11.60 8.99
N PRO A 68 -22.47 -11.11 9.97
CA PRO A 68 -23.14 -11.93 10.99
C PRO A 68 -24.11 -13.01 10.45
N HIS A 69 -24.30 -13.12 9.13
CA HIS A 69 -25.00 -14.25 8.49
C HIS A 69 -24.09 -15.39 8.02
N ALA A 70 -22.77 -15.28 8.19
CA ALA A 70 -21.80 -16.31 7.83
C ALA A 70 -21.51 -17.28 8.99
N ASP A 71 -22.50 -18.08 9.39
CA ASP A 71 -22.35 -19.17 10.39
C ASP A 71 -21.45 -20.33 9.92
N ASN A 72 -20.74 -20.20 8.79
CA ASN A 72 -19.84 -21.21 8.25
C ASN A 72 -18.45 -20.60 7.98
N LEU A 73 -17.70 -20.36 9.04
CA LEU A 73 -16.24 -20.38 8.95
C LEU A 73 -15.83 -21.83 8.68
N ALA A 74 -15.86 -22.23 7.40
CA ALA A 74 -15.28 -23.50 6.99
C ALA A 74 -13.79 -23.49 7.37
N SER A 75 -13.40 -24.50 8.14
CA SER A 75 -12.01 -24.84 8.40
C SER A 75 -11.22 -24.84 7.07
N PRO A 76 -9.98 -24.31 7.04
CA PRO A 76 -9.12 -24.34 5.84
C PRO A 76 -8.86 -25.74 5.27
N ASP A 77 -9.19 -26.80 6.02
CA ASP A 77 -8.88 -28.20 5.69
C ASP A 77 -10.02 -28.98 4.99
N ASP A 78 -11.20 -28.39 4.77
CA ASP A 78 -12.38 -29.10 4.27
C ASP A 78 -12.83 -28.73 2.83
N CYS A 79 -11.92 -28.68 1.84
CA CYS A 79 -12.38 -28.81 0.44
C CYS A 79 -11.29 -29.23 -0.58
N PRO A 80 -11.25 -30.50 -1.01
CA PRO A 80 -10.45 -30.96 -2.16
C PRO A 80 -10.96 -30.46 -3.52
N SER A 81 -12.02 -29.64 -3.55
CA SER A 81 -12.68 -29.14 -4.75
C SER A 81 -13.39 -27.81 -4.49
N CYS A 82 -12.65 -26.79 -4.04
CA CYS A 82 -12.88 -25.35 -4.29
C CYS A 82 -14.33 -24.82 -4.43
N GLN A 83 -15.31 -25.34 -3.68
CA GLN A 83 -16.70 -24.87 -3.65
C GLN A 83 -17.13 -24.49 -2.22
N ALA A 84 -16.20 -23.95 -1.44
CA ALA A 84 -16.59 -23.10 -0.33
C ALA A 84 -16.96 -21.73 -0.93
N SER A 85 -18.25 -21.49 -1.04
CA SER A 85 -18.84 -20.17 -1.24
C SER A 85 -18.18 -19.16 -0.30
N TYR A 86 -17.24 -18.37 -0.83
CA TYR A 86 -16.81 -17.14 -0.19
C TYR A 86 -18.08 -16.31 0.11
N PRO A 87 -18.22 -15.69 1.29
CA PRO A 87 -19.40 -14.90 1.60
C PRO A 87 -19.64 -13.90 0.47
N THR A 88 -20.77 -14.08 -0.22
CA THR A 88 -21.16 -13.37 -1.43
C THR A 88 -21.82 -12.03 -1.12
N THR A 89 -21.52 -11.42 0.02
CA THR A 89 -22.02 -10.08 0.30
C THR A 89 -21.21 -9.07 -0.50
N ALA A 90 -21.89 -8.00 -0.91
CA ALA A 90 -21.33 -6.89 -1.68
C ALA A 90 -20.21 -6.09 -0.95
N GLN A 91 -19.67 -6.60 0.16
CA GLN A 91 -18.72 -5.92 1.05
C GLN A 91 -17.38 -6.65 1.24
N SER A 92 -17.19 -7.86 0.69
CA SER A 92 -15.84 -8.46 0.66
C SER A 92 -14.91 -7.64 -0.25
N PRO A 93 -13.65 -7.34 0.15
CA PRO A 93 -12.76 -6.59 -0.71
C PRO A 93 -12.47 -7.33 -2.01
N TRP A 94 -12.61 -6.59 -3.10
CA TRP A 94 -12.35 -7.06 -4.46
C TRP A 94 -10.86 -6.95 -4.82
N TRP A 95 -10.13 -6.10 -4.09
CA TRP A 95 -8.74 -5.76 -4.33
C TRP A 95 -7.83 -6.42 -3.29
N TYR A 96 -6.61 -6.81 -3.70
CA TYR A 96 -5.69 -7.52 -2.80
C TYR A 96 -4.88 -6.58 -1.91
N ASP A 97 -4.70 -5.33 -2.33
CA ASP A 97 -4.17 -4.25 -1.49
C ASP A 97 -4.99 -4.06 -0.20
N ASP A 98 -6.33 -4.07 -0.26
CA ASP A 98 -7.20 -4.02 0.93
C ASP A 98 -6.83 -5.08 1.97
N TYR A 99 -6.62 -6.33 1.53
CA TYR A 99 -6.19 -7.41 2.42
C TYR A 99 -4.78 -7.18 2.96
N ASN A 100 -3.86 -6.67 2.15
CA ASN A 100 -2.50 -6.40 2.62
C ASN A 100 -2.44 -5.24 3.61
N TRP A 101 -3.27 -4.20 3.46
CA TRP A 101 -3.41 -3.14 4.47
C TRP A 101 -3.76 -3.73 5.84
N TRP A 102 -4.75 -4.61 5.91
CA TRP A 102 -5.12 -5.29 7.15
C TRP A 102 -4.04 -6.26 7.62
N THR A 103 -3.40 -7.00 6.71
CA THR A 103 -2.29 -7.90 7.04
C THR A 103 -1.19 -7.15 7.79
N ILE A 104 -0.77 -6.00 7.26
CA ILE A 104 0.32 -5.17 7.78
C ILE A 104 -0.04 -4.60 9.16
N ALA A 105 -1.22 -3.98 9.29
CA ALA A 105 -1.67 -3.38 10.55
C ALA A 105 -1.83 -4.44 11.65
N MET A 106 -2.47 -5.57 11.34
CA MET A 106 -2.70 -6.63 12.31
C MET A 106 -1.43 -7.38 12.68
N ASN A 107 -0.51 -7.54 11.73
CA ASN A 107 0.81 -8.09 12.03
C ASN A 107 1.56 -7.20 13.03
N LYS A 108 1.54 -5.87 12.82
CA LYS A 108 2.13 -4.92 13.76
C LYS A 108 1.47 -5.00 15.14
N ALA A 109 0.14 -4.97 15.22
CA ALA A 109 -0.59 -5.08 16.49
C ALA A 109 -0.27 -6.39 17.25
N SER A 110 -0.11 -7.51 16.52
CA SER A 110 0.27 -8.80 17.12
C SER A 110 1.65 -8.80 17.78
N ARG A 111 2.52 -7.84 17.44
CA ARG A 111 3.88 -7.70 17.99
C ARG A 111 3.97 -6.72 19.16
N MET A 112 2.83 -6.27 19.68
CA MET A 112 2.76 -5.29 20.79
C MET A 112 2.13 -5.92 22.05
N PRO A 113 2.73 -6.98 22.64
CA PRO A 113 2.14 -7.68 23.80
C PRO A 113 2.03 -6.79 25.04
N ASP A 114 2.95 -5.85 25.24
CA ASP A 114 2.91 -4.92 26.37
C ASP A 114 1.80 -3.87 26.23
N THR A 115 1.39 -3.58 25.00
CA THR A 115 0.32 -2.62 24.68
C THR A 115 -1.05 -3.28 24.77
N PHE A 116 -1.23 -4.43 24.14
CA PHE A 116 -2.55 -5.07 23.99
C PHE A 116 -2.79 -6.26 24.91
N GLY A 117 -1.75 -6.90 25.44
CA GLY A 117 -1.84 -8.17 26.16
C GLY A 117 -1.81 -9.38 25.24
N ALA A 118 -1.28 -10.50 25.75
CA ALA A 118 -1.01 -11.73 24.99
C ALA A 118 -2.25 -12.38 24.35
N ASP A 119 -3.43 -12.23 24.98
CA ASP A 119 -4.68 -12.79 24.44
C ASP A 119 -5.08 -12.10 23.14
N TYR A 120 -4.93 -10.76 23.07
CA TYR A 120 -5.30 -9.98 21.89
C TYR A 120 -4.26 -10.04 20.79
N THR A 121 -2.98 -10.15 21.12
CA THR A 121 -1.94 -10.32 20.09
C THR A 121 -2.14 -11.60 19.28
N SER A 122 -2.65 -12.67 19.90
CA SER A 122 -3.01 -13.92 19.22
C SER A 122 -4.18 -13.72 18.24
N ILE A 123 -5.19 -12.92 18.62
CA ILE A 123 -6.32 -12.58 17.75
C ILE A 123 -5.83 -11.78 16.53
N PHE A 124 -5.03 -10.73 16.75
CA PHE A 124 -4.48 -9.93 15.66
C PHE A 124 -3.58 -10.75 14.73
N SER A 125 -2.78 -11.68 15.26
CA SER A 125 -2.00 -12.62 14.45
C SER A 125 -2.89 -13.48 13.57
N GLY A 126 -4.01 -14.00 14.10
CA GLY A 126 -5.00 -14.75 13.33
C GLY A 126 -5.62 -13.95 12.19
N ILE A 127 -6.02 -12.70 12.45
CA ILE A 127 -6.56 -11.79 11.41
C ILE A 127 -5.50 -11.51 10.33
N SER A 128 -4.27 -11.17 10.75
CA SER A 128 -3.16 -10.92 9.83
C SER A 128 -2.92 -12.13 8.91
N ARG A 129 -2.92 -13.33 9.48
CA ARG A 129 -2.74 -14.58 8.73
C ARG A 129 -3.87 -14.83 7.75
N PHE A 130 -5.12 -14.60 8.13
CA PHE A 130 -6.28 -14.77 7.26
C PHE A 130 -6.21 -13.86 6.02
N CYS A 131 -5.94 -12.57 6.25
CA CYS A 131 -5.82 -11.61 5.15
C CYS A 131 -4.64 -11.97 4.23
N TRP A 132 -3.51 -12.34 4.84
CA TRP A 132 -2.33 -12.78 4.11
C TRP A 132 -2.58 -14.01 3.24
N ASP A 133 -3.18 -15.06 3.80
CA ASP A 133 -3.45 -16.31 3.07
C ASP A 133 -4.37 -16.08 1.87
N THR A 134 -5.27 -15.08 1.95
CA THR A 134 -6.12 -14.70 0.83
C THR A 134 -5.31 -14.18 -0.35
N VAL A 135 -4.35 -13.26 -0.10
CA VAL A 135 -3.47 -12.72 -1.14
C VAL A 135 -2.49 -13.79 -1.62
N PHE A 136 -1.87 -14.51 -0.68
CA PHE A 136 -0.89 -15.55 -0.99
C PHE A 136 -1.44 -16.62 -1.93
N ARG A 137 -2.61 -17.19 -1.63
CA ARG A 137 -3.19 -18.29 -2.41
C ARG A 137 -3.76 -17.86 -3.74
N ASN A 138 -4.22 -16.62 -3.86
CA ASN A 138 -4.96 -16.17 -5.04
C ASN A 138 -4.21 -15.13 -5.87
N GLY A 139 -3.64 -14.11 -5.23
CA GLY A 139 -2.98 -12.97 -5.88
C GLY A 139 -1.69 -13.34 -6.62
N THR A 140 -0.90 -14.25 -6.06
CA THR A 140 0.32 -14.75 -6.71
C THR A 140 0.03 -15.76 -7.83
N GLN A 141 -1.16 -16.38 -7.81
CA GLN A 141 -1.56 -17.45 -8.71
C GLN A 141 -2.68 -17.03 -9.68
N VAL A 142 -2.88 -15.72 -9.88
CA VAL A 142 -4.00 -15.20 -10.68
C VAL A 142 -4.06 -15.85 -12.07
N TRP A 143 -2.93 -15.94 -12.77
CA TRP A 143 -2.88 -16.51 -14.12
C TRP A 143 -3.23 -18.00 -14.15
N ASP A 144 -2.64 -18.80 -13.26
CA ASP A 144 -2.90 -20.24 -13.18
C ASP A 144 -4.35 -20.53 -12.78
N ASN A 145 -4.87 -19.78 -11.81
CA ASN A 145 -6.26 -19.87 -11.37
C ASN A 145 -7.23 -19.51 -12.52
N CYS A 146 -6.95 -18.44 -13.25
CA CYS A 146 -7.79 -18.03 -14.38
C CYS A 146 -7.72 -19.01 -15.55
N ASN A 147 -6.53 -19.52 -15.89
CA ASN A 147 -6.39 -20.51 -16.95
C ASN A 147 -7.15 -21.81 -16.63
N THR A 148 -7.12 -22.23 -15.36
CA THR A 148 -7.89 -23.39 -14.89
C THR A 148 -9.40 -23.19 -15.04
N LEU A 149 -9.90 -21.99 -14.74
CA LEU A 149 -11.33 -21.68 -14.75
C LEU A 149 -11.87 -21.32 -16.15
N TYR A 150 -11.04 -20.74 -17.01
CA TYR A 150 -11.49 -20.09 -18.26
C TYR A 150 -10.71 -20.54 -19.50
N GLY A 151 -9.87 -21.57 -19.37
CA GLY A 151 -9.00 -22.06 -20.43
C GLY A 151 -7.93 -21.04 -20.82
N ASP A 152 -7.44 -21.15 -22.05
CA ASP A 152 -6.32 -20.35 -22.57
C ASP A 152 -6.69 -18.89 -22.91
N TYR A 153 -7.65 -18.27 -22.23
CA TYR A 153 -7.95 -16.85 -22.43
C TYR A 153 -6.85 -15.97 -21.80
N PHE A 154 -6.57 -16.21 -20.53
CA PHE A 154 -5.58 -15.45 -19.76
C PHE A 154 -4.15 -15.71 -20.27
N SER A 155 -3.83 -16.94 -20.70
CA SER A 155 -2.52 -17.28 -21.27
C SER A 155 -2.13 -16.50 -22.54
N ARG A 156 -3.04 -15.75 -23.17
CA ARG A 156 -2.72 -14.93 -24.35
C ARG A 156 -2.02 -13.63 -23.99
N PHE A 157 -2.37 -13.05 -22.85
CA PHE A 157 -1.83 -11.77 -22.40
C PHE A 157 -0.39 -11.94 -21.91
N GLU A 158 -0.19 -12.90 -21.01
CA GLU A 158 1.07 -13.19 -20.30
C GLU A 158 1.56 -11.97 -19.46
N PRO A 159 1.91 -12.16 -18.18
CA PRO A 159 2.49 -11.07 -17.40
C PRO A 159 3.85 -10.69 -17.98
N ARG A 160 4.17 -9.39 -18.06
CA ARG A 160 5.49 -8.93 -18.53
C ARG A 160 6.63 -9.42 -17.63
N PHE A 161 6.38 -9.41 -16.33
CA PHE A 161 7.32 -9.91 -15.34
C PHE A 161 6.71 -11.12 -14.64
N ASN A 162 7.49 -12.17 -14.46
CA ASN A 162 7.08 -13.28 -13.63
C ASN A 162 6.96 -12.82 -12.17
N GLY A 163 5.91 -13.26 -11.50
CA GLY A 163 5.62 -12.88 -10.11
C GLY A 163 4.83 -11.58 -10.00
N GLY A 164 4.93 -10.95 -8.82
CA GLY A 164 4.08 -9.84 -8.42
C GLY A 164 2.61 -10.24 -8.21
N ILE A 165 1.82 -9.29 -7.73
CA ILE A 165 0.39 -9.44 -7.49
C ILE A 165 -0.39 -8.65 -8.53
N TRP A 166 -1.36 -9.33 -9.14
CA TRP A 166 -2.36 -8.73 -10.01
C TRP A 166 -3.51 -8.25 -9.15
N ASN A 167 -3.73 -6.92 -9.08
CA ASN A 167 -4.59 -6.31 -8.08
C ASN A 167 -6.08 -6.44 -8.44
N TYR A 168 -6.62 -7.66 -8.37
CA TYR A 168 -8.06 -7.93 -8.37
C TYR A 168 -8.32 -9.41 -8.06
N GLY A 169 -9.42 -9.70 -7.38
CA GLY A 169 -9.88 -11.05 -7.05
C GLY A 169 -10.39 -11.87 -8.25
N TYR A 170 -9.58 -12.05 -9.30
CA TYR A 170 -9.95 -12.79 -10.51
C TYR A 170 -10.36 -14.24 -10.26
N SER A 171 -9.98 -14.82 -9.11
CA SER A 171 -10.37 -16.18 -8.70
C SER A 171 -11.75 -16.29 -8.05
N LYS A 172 -12.43 -15.17 -7.72
CA LYS A 172 -13.65 -15.16 -6.87
C LYS A 172 -14.98 -15.22 -7.62
N TYR A 173 -15.04 -14.94 -8.92
CA TYR A 173 -16.30 -14.81 -9.66
C TYR A 173 -16.16 -15.23 -11.13
N PRO A 174 -17.23 -15.71 -11.79
CA PRO A 174 -17.26 -15.88 -13.24
C PRO A 174 -16.84 -14.59 -13.99
N ILE A 175 -15.84 -14.67 -14.88
CA ILE A 175 -15.35 -13.55 -15.72
C ILE A 175 -16.48 -12.77 -16.40
N LYS A 176 -17.56 -13.44 -16.79
CA LYS A 176 -18.69 -12.87 -17.56
C LYS A 176 -19.36 -11.64 -16.93
N PHE A 177 -18.99 -11.28 -15.70
CA PHE A 177 -19.50 -10.11 -14.99
C PHE A 177 -18.40 -9.19 -14.42
N MET A 178 -17.12 -9.44 -14.71
CA MET A 178 -16.01 -8.71 -14.11
C MET A 178 -15.68 -7.42 -14.90
N PRO A 179 -15.80 -6.23 -14.27
CA PRO A 179 -15.41 -4.94 -14.84
C PRO A 179 -13.98 -4.83 -15.36
N ASP A 180 -13.08 -5.53 -14.68
CA ASP A 180 -11.64 -5.29 -14.67
C ASP A 180 -10.86 -6.40 -15.37
N THR A 181 -11.55 -7.26 -16.14
CA THR A 181 -10.92 -8.31 -16.95
C THR A 181 -10.09 -7.69 -18.09
N PRO A 182 -8.88 -8.23 -18.37
CA PRO A 182 -8.13 -7.91 -19.58
C PRO A 182 -9.01 -7.98 -20.85
N LEU A 183 -8.82 -7.06 -21.80
CA LEU A 183 -9.58 -7.03 -23.07
C LEU A 183 -8.74 -7.59 -24.21
N ASP A 184 -9.33 -8.46 -25.03
CA ASP A 184 -8.71 -8.91 -26.27
C ASP A 184 -8.88 -7.84 -27.37
N PRO A 185 -7.83 -7.52 -28.15
CA PRO A 185 -7.96 -6.64 -29.32
C PRO A 185 -9.01 -7.13 -30.34
N ASN A 186 -9.37 -8.41 -30.31
CA ASN A 186 -10.48 -8.97 -31.06
C ASN A 186 -11.78 -9.00 -30.21
N PRO A 187 -12.72 -8.06 -30.42
CA PRO A 187 -13.93 -7.93 -29.60
C PRO A 187 -14.91 -9.11 -29.74
N ASP A 188 -14.81 -9.91 -30.80
CA ASP A 188 -15.67 -11.09 -30.99
C ASP A 188 -15.36 -12.19 -29.95
N LEU A 189 -14.10 -12.29 -29.53
CA LEU A 189 -13.67 -13.22 -28.48
C LEU A 189 -14.18 -12.78 -27.10
N ASP A 190 -14.06 -11.49 -26.81
CA ASP A 190 -14.62 -10.90 -25.59
C ASP A 190 -16.13 -11.12 -25.52
N GLN A 191 -16.84 -10.87 -26.63
CA GLN A 191 -18.29 -11.10 -26.73
C GLN A 191 -18.65 -12.57 -26.52
N ALA A 192 -17.90 -13.50 -27.10
CA ALA A 192 -18.14 -14.94 -26.94
C ALA A 192 -17.98 -15.41 -25.49
N LEU A 193 -17.10 -14.77 -24.72
CA LEU A 193 -16.90 -15.02 -23.28
C LEU A 193 -17.85 -14.21 -22.38
N GLY A 194 -18.73 -13.38 -22.97
CA GLY A 194 -19.63 -12.51 -22.25
C GLY A 194 -18.92 -11.36 -21.54
N ILE A 195 -17.69 -11.03 -21.94
CA ILE A 195 -16.95 -9.87 -21.45
C ILE A 195 -17.59 -8.63 -22.06
N ASN A 196 -18.16 -7.79 -21.20
CA ASN A 196 -18.84 -6.59 -21.65
C ASN A 196 -17.83 -5.45 -21.89
N SER A 197 -17.46 -5.26 -23.16
CA SER A 197 -16.59 -4.15 -23.59
C SER A 197 -17.25 -2.77 -23.38
N SER A 198 -18.59 -2.69 -23.47
CA SER A 198 -19.36 -1.46 -23.29
C SER A 198 -19.54 -1.01 -21.82
N VAL A 199 -19.13 -1.81 -20.82
CA VAL A 199 -18.95 -1.26 -19.46
C VAL A 199 -17.71 -0.38 -19.34
N GLY A 200 -16.95 -0.20 -20.44
CA GLY A 200 -15.92 0.82 -20.61
C GLY A 200 -16.44 2.27 -20.77
N GLY A 201 -17.74 2.52 -20.50
CA GLY A 201 -18.30 3.86 -20.40
C GLY A 201 -18.12 4.53 -19.02
N LEU A 202 -17.47 3.86 -18.08
CA LEU A 202 -17.08 4.44 -16.78
C LEU A 202 -15.57 4.71 -16.80
N PRO A 203 -15.13 5.93 -16.43
CA PRO A 203 -13.74 6.38 -16.64
C PRO A 203 -12.65 5.59 -15.90
N ASP A 204 -12.98 4.82 -14.85
CA ASP A 204 -11.98 4.25 -13.92
C ASP A 204 -12.01 2.72 -13.79
N ARG A 205 -12.12 1.97 -14.90
CA ARG A 205 -11.97 0.49 -14.83
C ARG A 205 -10.55 0.08 -15.16
N LEU A 206 -9.76 -0.13 -14.10
CA LEU A 206 -8.39 -0.62 -14.09
C LEU A 206 -8.36 -2.10 -14.50
N ARG A 207 -8.12 -2.38 -15.77
CA ARG A 207 -8.28 -3.76 -16.32
C ARG A 207 -6.97 -4.51 -16.35
N GLY A 208 -6.87 -5.62 -15.60
CA GLY A 208 -5.70 -6.49 -15.61
C GLY A 208 -4.42 -5.72 -15.30
N ILE A 209 -4.27 -5.33 -14.04
CA ILE A 209 -3.17 -4.46 -13.61
C ILE A 209 -2.31 -5.12 -12.53
N GLN A 210 -1.01 -4.90 -12.65
CA GLN A 210 -0.08 -4.92 -11.52
C GLN A 210 0.18 -3.45 -11.17
N ASN A 211 -0.24 -3.00 -10.00
CA ASN A 211 -0.02 -1.62 -9.56
C ASN A 211 0.99 -1.54 -8.41
N THR A 212 1.51 -0.35 -8.17
CA THR A 212 2.56 -0.12 -7.18
C THR A 212 2.04 -0.34 -5.77
N VAL A 213 0.85 0.18 -5.45
CA VAL A 213 0.24 0.02 -4.11
C VAL A 213 0.17 -1.45 -3.67
N THR A 214 -0.34 -2.34 -4.51
CA THR A 214 -0.52 -3.76 -4.14
C THR A 214 0.81 -4.46 -3.97
N ASN A 215 1.75 -4.21 -4.88
CA ASN A 215 3.04 -4.89 -4.86
C ASN A 215 3.94 -4.34 -3.75
N GLY A 216 3.90 -3.04 -3.46
CA GLY A 216 4.57 -2.43 -2.32
C GLY A 216 4.03 -2.95 -0.99
N LEU A 217 2.71 -2.98 -0.82
CA LEU A 217 2.06 -3.60 0.34
C LEU A 217 2.41 -5.09 0.46
N ASN A 218 2.40 -5.82 -0.65
CA ASN A 218 2.71 -7.24 -0.64
C ASN A 218 4.17 -7.52 -0.27
N LEU A 219 5.11 -6.65 -0.64
CA LEU A 219 6.50 -6.76 -0.20
C LEU A 219 6.61 -6.61 1.32
N ILE A 220 5.97 -5.58 1.89
CA ILE A 220 5.92 -5.36 3.35
C ILE A 220 5.29 -6.56 4.05
N ALA A 221 4.12 -7.01 3.57
CA ALA A 221 3.39 -8.13 4.15
C ALA A 221 4.20 -9.43 4.06
N SER A 222 4.81 -9.74 2.91
CA SER A 222 5.66 -10.92 2.71
C SER A 222 6.82 -10.94 3.70
N ALA A 223 7.56 -9.82 3.82
CA ALA A 223 8.71 -9.73 4.69
C ALA A 223 8.33 -9.87 6.17
N ARG A 224 7.23 -9.21 6.59
CA ARG A 224 6.71 -9.36 7.95
C ARG A 224 6.24 -10.77 8.25
N MET A 225 5.54 -11.41 7.32
CA MET A 225 5.05 -12.77 7.50
C MET A 225 6.21 -13.78 7.51
N ALA A 226 7.22 -13.59 6.66
CA ALA A 226 8.45 -14.38 6.66
C ALA A 226 9.20 -14.28 8.00
N ALA A 227 9.29 -13.09 8.60
CA ALA A 227 9.89 -12.90 9.92
C ALA A 227 9.08 -13.53 11.06
N ALA A 228 7.78 -13.77 10.87
CA ALA A 228 6.89 -14.35 11.88
C ALA A 228 6.82 -15.89 11.85
N VAL A 229 7.20 -16.53 10.74
CA VAL A 229 7.19 -17.99 10.65
C VAL A 229 8.50 -18.62 11.10
N LYS A 230 8.38 -19.84 11.63
CA LYS A 230 9.55 -20.64 11.96
C LYS A 230 10.32 -21.05 10.68
N PRO A 231 11.66 -21.21 10.74
CA PRO A 231 12.51 -21.46 9.57
C PRO A 231 12.10 -22.64 8.68
N GLU A 232 11.38 -23.62 9.22
CA GLU A 232 10.87 -24.78 8.49
C GLU A 232 9.81 -24.45 7.43
N ASN A 233 9.19 -23.26 7.44
CA ASN A 233 8.19 -22.83 6.45
C ASN A 233 8.83 -22.06 5.28
N LEU A 234 9.76 -22.73 4.58
CA LEU A 234 10.60 -22.16 3.52
C LEU A 234 9.82 -21.39 2.43
N ASN A 235 8.61 -21.84 2.08
CA ASN A 235 7.79 -21.22 1.03
C ASN A 235 7.37 -19.77 1.31
N ILE A 236 7.27 -19.37 2.58
CA ILE A 236 6.92 -17.98 2.96
C ILE A 236 8.17 -17.10 2.93
N SER A 237 9.31 -17.64 3.36
CA SER A 237 10.59 -16.93 3.35
C SER A 237 11.13 -16.69 1.94
N THR A 238 10.89 -17.61 0.99
CA THR A 238 11.24 -17.39 -0.42
C THR A 238 10.41 -16.27 -1.03
N MET A 239 9.13 -16.15 -0.64
CA MET A 239 8.24 -15.20 -1.28
C MET A 239 8.63 -13.74 -1.08
N ALA A 240 9.15 -13.36 0.10
CA ALA A 240 9.62 -11.99 0.32
C ALA A 240 10.77 -11.62 -0.65
N ASN A 241 11.68 -12.56 -0.91
CA ASN A 241 12.74 -12.38 -1.90
C ASN A 241 12.17 -12.34 -3.32
N ASP A 242 11.22 -13.22 -3.66
CA ASP A 242 10.56 -13.22 -4.98
C ASP A 242 9.84 -11.89 -5.26
N GLN A 243 9.20 -11.30 -4.24
CA GLN A 243 8.56 -9.98 -4.38
C GLN A 243 9.59 -8.85 -4.53
N LEU A 244 10.72 -8.92 -3.81
CA LEU A 244 11.81 -7.95 -3.96
C LEU A 244 12.41 -8.03 -5.37
N ASP A 245 12.74 -9.23 -5.83
CA ASP A 245 13.33 -9.44 -7.16
C ASP A 245 12.37 -9.01 -8.27
N PHE A 246 11.06 -9.27 -8.13
CA PHE A 246 10.04 -8.73 -9.02
C PHE A 246 10.07 -7.19 -9.06
N LEU A 247 10.07 -6.52 -7.91
CA LEU A 247 10.07 -5.07 -7.83
C LEU A 247 11.35 -4.46 -8.44
N LEU A 248 12.51 -5.05 -8.15
CA LEU A 248 13.79 -4.60 -8.70
C LEU A 248 13.86 -4.78 -10.21
N ASN A 249 13.37 -5.91 -10.75
CA ASN A 249 13.26 -6.12 -12.20
C ASN A 249 12.36 -5.07 -12.85
N TRP A 250 11.26 -4.70 -12.20
CA TRP A 250 10.35 -3.67 -12.69
C TRP A 250 10.96 -2.25 -12.64
N PHE A 251 11.90 -2.00 -11.71
CA PHE A 251 12.66 -0.74 -11.65
C PHE A 251 13.78 -0.64 -12.69
N GLU A 252 14.28 -1.78 -13.17
CA GLU A 252 15.46 -1.86 -14.03
C GLU A 252 15.13 -2.08 -15.51
N VAL A 253 13.87 -2.36 -15.86
CA VAL A 253 13.46 -2.43 -17.27
C VAL A 253 13.65 -1.08 -17.96
N GLU A 254 14.14 -1.10 -19.19
CA GLU A 254 14.28 0.11 -20.00
C GLU A 254 12.91 0.55 -20.56
N ASP A 255 12.64 1.85 -20.49
CA ASP A 255 11.52 2.45 -21.20
C ASP A 255 11.72 2.27 -22.72
N SER A 256 10.64 1.97 -23.42
CA SER A 256 10.66 1.89 -24.89
C SER A 256 10.12 3.19 -25.49
N SER A 257 10.52 3.51 -26.72
CA SER A 257 10.09 4.74 -27.40
C SER A 257 8.57 4.91 -27.38
N GLY A 258 8.08 5.83 -26.55
CA GLY A 258 6.66 6.16 -26.41
C GLY A 258 5.86 5.28 -25.44
N GLN A 259 6.48 4.33 -24.73
CA GLN A 259 5.82 3.55 -23.68
C GLN A 259 6.69 3.43 -22.43
N PRO A 260 6.30 4.05 -21.30
CA PRO A 260 6.98 3.83 -20.02
C PRO A 260 6.73 2.39 -19.56
N LEU A 261 7.82 1.68 -19.30
CA LEU A 261 7.84 0.29 -18.84
C LEU A 261 8.46 0.20 -17.44
N SER A 262 9.43 1.07 -17.14
CA SER A 262 10.07 1.16 -15.84
C SER A 262 9.11 1.74 -14.82
N LEU A 263 8.94 1.01 -13.72
CA LEU A 263 8.24 1.55 -12.56
C LEU A 263 9.02 2.72 -11.93
N PHE A 264 10.34 2.70 -12.01
CA PHE A 264 11.18 3.74 -11.43
C PHE A 264 11.57 4.79 -12.47
N CYS A 265 11.11 6.02 -12.26
CA CYS A 265 11.52 7.19 -13.03
C CYS A 265 12.79 7.79 -12.40
N ARG A 266 13.89 7.82 -13.16
CA ARG A 266 15.18 8.37 -12.71
C ARG A 266 15.29 9.85 -13.10
N PHE A 267 15.82 10.67 -12.19
CA PHE A 267 16.14 12.09 -12.39
C PHE A 267 17.66 12.29 -12.29
N PRO A 268 18.41 12.17 -13.41
CA PRO A 268 19.88 12.20 -13.39
C PRO A 268 20.48 13.52 -12.87
N ALA A 269 19.77 14.64 -13.04
CA ALA A 269 20.26 15.95 -12.62
C ALA A 269 20.39 16.09 -11.09
N THR A 270 19.63 15.30 -10.34
CA THR A 270 19.55 15.33 -8.87
C THR A 270 19.98 14.01 -8.24
N ASP A 271 20.49 13.06 -9.03
CA ASP A 271 20.82 11.70 -8.61
C ASP A 271 19.71 11.08 -7.74
N SER A 272 18.48 11.17 -8.24
CA SER A 272 17.28 10.77 -7.50
C SER A 272 16.28 10.05 -8.40
N GLY A 273 15.17 9.58 -7.83
CA GLY A 273 14.11 8.97 -8.60
C GLY A 273 12.83 8.77 -7.81
N LEU A 274 11.75 8.50 -8.52
CA LEU A 274 10.42 8.25 -7.95
C LEU A 274 9.77 7.07 -8.67
N ALA A 275 9.05 6.26 -7.93
CA ALA A 275 8.23 5.21 -8.50
C ALA A 275 6.92 5.80 -9.05
N ARG A 276 6.54 5.37 -10.25
CA ARG A 276 5.24 5.66 -10.84
C ARG A 276 4.15 4.92 -10.09
N GLU A 277 2.92 5.38 -10.23
CA GLU A 277 1.79 4.81 -9.50
C GLU A 277 1.33 3.48 -10.10
N ARG A 278 1.42 3.35 -11.43
CA ARG A 278 1.47 2.07 -12.13
C ARG A 278 1.99 2.25 -13.56
N VAL A 279 2.73 1.26 -14.03
CA VAL A 279 3.13 1.06 -15.44
C VAL A 279 2.92 -0.41 -15.76
N SER A 280 1.65 -0.83 -15.73
CA SER A 280 1.28 -2.19 -16.08
C SER A 280 1.39 -2.39 -17.58
N SER A 281 1.96 -3.50 -18.01
CA SER A 281 1.85 -3.94 -19.39
C SER A 281 1.91 -5.46 -19.44
N TYR A 282 1.25 -6.03 -20.43
CA TYR A 282 1.42 -7.44 -20.74
C TYR A 282 2.74 -7.66 -21.49
N MET A 283 3.17 -8.92 -21.56
CA MET A 283 4.35 -9.30 -22.34
C MET A 283 4.18 -8.89 -23.82
N LYS A 284 2.96 -9.06 -24.33
CA LYS A 284 2.58 -8.74 -25.70
C LYS A 284 2.05 -7.31 -25.82
N PRO A 285 2.77 -6.40 -26.52
CA PRO A 285 2.46 -4.96 -26.56
C PRO A 285 1.16 -4.64 -27.29
N GLU A 286 0.63 -5.55 -28.11
CA GLU A 286 -0.67 -5.39 -28.76
C GLU A 286 -1.86 -5.47 -27.79
N TYR A 287 -1.65 -5.97 -26.57
CA TYR A 287 -2.64 -5.95 -25.50
C TYR A 287 -2.38 -4.73 -24.60
N PRO A 288 -3.20 -3.67 -24.70
CA PRO A 288 -3.08 -2.53 -23.80
C PRO A 288 -3.61 -2.88 -22.41
N VAL A 289 -2.95 -2.33 -21.39
CA VAL A 289 -3.57 -2.18 -20.07
C VAL A 289 -4.26 -0.82 -20.04
N HIS A 290 -5.48 -0.77 -19.50
CA HIS A 290 -6.34 0.43 -19.54
C HIS A 290 -6.59 1.02 -18.16
N GLY A 291 -6.97 2.30 -18.14
CA GLY A 291 -7.51 2.96 -16.95
C GLY A 291 -6.47 3.55 -16.01
N TYR A 292 -5.24 3.83 -16.48
CA TYR A 292 -4.20 4.40 -15.63
C TYR A 292 -3.38 5.49 -16.32
N ASP A 293 -2.89 6.45 -15.54
CA ASP A 293 -1.89 7.42 -16.00
C ASP A 293 -0.49 6.94 -15.62
N SER A 294 0.24 6.45 -16.63
CA SER A 294 1.63 6.01 -16.46
C SER A 294 2.59 7.09 -15.94
N ASN A 295 2.22 8.36 -15.99
CA ASN A 295 3.03 9.50 -15.55
C ASN A 295 2.69 9.98 -14.15
N LEU A 296 1.64 9.43 -13.55
CA LEU A 296 1.25 9.72 -12.19
C LEU A 296 2.24 9.09 -11.22
N ILE A 297 2.63 9.87 -10.23
CA ILE A 297 3.45 9.47 -9.09
C ILE A 297 2.64 9.83 -7.85
N TRP A 298 2.34 8.83 -7.03
CA TRP A 298 1.68 9.01 -5.75
C TRP A 298 2.71 8.96 -4.62
N LEU A 299 2.60 9.87 -3.65
CA LEU A 299 3.50 9.92 -2.50
C LEU A 299 3.39 8.66 -1.62
N GLY A 300 2.20 8.07 -1.55
CA GLY A 300 1.97 6.83 -0.79
C GLY A 300 2.77 5.65 -1.33
N ASP A 301 2.88 5.51 -2.66
CA ASP A 301 3.70 4.46 -3.28
C ASP A 301 5.16 4.56 -2.89
N GLN A 302 5.69 5.79 -2.78
CA GLN A 302 7.05 6.03 -2.33
C GLN A 302 7.21 5.51 -0.91
N GLY A 303 6.26 5.85 -0.03
CA GLY A 303 6.22 5.34 1.33
C GLY A 303 6.14 3.82 1.42
N LEU A 304 5.30 3.18 0.61
CA LEU A 304 5.14 1.73 0.58
C LEU A 304 6.41 1.01 0.12
N ILE A 305 7.08 1.54 -0.91
CA ILE A 305 8.36 1.00 -1.39
C ILE A 305 9.45 1.18 -0.32
N LEU A 306 9.55 2.36 0.31
CA LEU A 306 10.46 2.59 1.44
C LEU A 306 10.19 1.60 2.58
N GLY A 307 8.92 1.36 2.90
CA GLY A 307 8.51 0.37 3.89
C GLY A 307 8.91 -1.04 3.53
N GLY A 308 8.69 -1.45 2.29
CA GLY A 308 9.08 -2.77 1.79
C GLY A 308 10.59 -2.98 1.86
N PHE A 309 11.37 -1.99 1.41
CA PHE A 309 12.83 -2.05 1.52
C PHE A 309 13.31 -2.07 2.97
N ALA A 310 12.72 -1.29 3.87
CA ALA A 310 13.05 -1.35 5.29
C ALA A 310 12.85 -2.77 5.85
N GLU A 311 11.70 -3.40 5.58
CA GLU A 311 11.48 -4.79 6.03
C GLU A 311 12.50 -5.76 5.41
N MET A 312 12.85 -5.58 4.13
CA MET A 312 13.85 -6.42 3.46
C MET A 312 15.26 -6.24 4.03
N LEU A 313 15.69 -5.02 4.37
CA LEU A 313 17.01 -4.77 4.96
C LEU A 313 17.23 -5.53 6.29
N ASN A 314 16.16 -5.87 7.02
CA ASN A 314 16.25 -6.71 8.22
C ASN A 314 16.53 -8.19 7.94
N THR A 315 16.33 -8.63 6.70
CA THR A 315 16.47 -10.03 6.29
C THR A 315 17.66 -10.26 5.35
N LEU A 316 18.07 -9.24 4.60
CA LEU A 316 19.15 -9.32 3.64
C LEU A 316 20.53 -9.22 4.33
N PRO A 317 21.53 -10.00 3.88
CA PRO A 317 22.91 -9.79 4.31
C PRO A 317 23.40 -8.39 3.90
N PRO A 318 24.05 -7.60 4.79
CA PRO A 318 24.56 -6.27 4.46
C PRO A 318 25.58 -6.24 3.30
N SER A 319 26.23 -7.36 3.01
CA SER A 319 27.17 -7.51 1.90
C SER A 319 26.53 -7.97 0.59
N SER A 320 25.21 -8.14 0.54
CA SER A 320 24.51 -8.60 -0.67
C SER A 320 24.22 -7.45 -1.63
N ASP A 321 24.20 -7.75 -2.93
CA ASP A 321 23.85 -6.77 -3.96
C ASP A 321 22.43 -6.22 -3.75
N ASN A 322 21.47 -7.06 -3.35
CA ASN A 322 20.10 -6.63 -3.07
C ASN A 322 20.03 -5.65 -1.88
N TYR A 323 20.86 -5.82 -0.84
CA TYR A 323 20.95 -4.85 0.25
C TYR A 323 21.44 -3.49 -0.27
N ALA A 324 22.52 -3.50 -1.06
CA ALA A 324 23.07 -2.28 -1.65
C ALA A 324 22.06 -1.58 -2.59
N LYS A 325 21.33 -2.34 -3.41
CA LYS A 325 20.25 -1.81 -4.27
C LYS A 325 19.13 -1.19 -3.44
N CYS A 326 18.65 -1.86 -2.39
CA CYS A 326 17.61 -1.31 -1.51
C CYS A 326 18.05 0.02 -0.89
N MET A 327 19.28 0.11 -0.36
CA MET A 327 19.84 1.34 0.18
C MET A 327 19.89 2.46 -0.86
N ALA A 328 20.39 2.18 -2.06
CA ALA A 328 20.47 3.17 -3.14
C ALA A 328 19.09 3.69 -3.57
N TYR A 329 18.09 2.80 -3.69
CA TYR A 329 16.72 3.22 -4.01
C TYR A 329 16.07 3.98 -2.87
N ILE A 330 16.32 3.64 -1.60
CA ILE A 330 15.85 4.41 -0.44
C ILE A 330 16.36 5.86 -0.52
N GLU A 331 17.67 6.05 -0.68
CA GLU A 331 18.28 7.37 -0.77
C GLU A 331 17.75 8.15 -1.99
N GLY A 332 17.66 7.49 -3.14
CA GLY A 332 17.14 8.06 -4.37
C GLY A 332 15.67 8.50 -4.28
N ILE A 333 14.82 7.71 -3.60
CA ILE A 333 13.40 8.05 -3.36
C ILE A 333 13.28 9.21 -2.39
N ILE A 334 14.02 9.19 -1.28
CA ILE A 334 13.99 10.27 -0.28
C ILE A 334 14.37 11.61 -0.94
N LYS A 335 15.44 11.63 -1.75
CA LYS A 335 15.81 12.79 -2.57
C LYS A 335 14.73 13.15 -3.59
N GLY A 336 14.21 12.16 -4.31
CA GLY A 336 13.21 12.35 -5.36
C GLY A 336 11.95 13.03 -4.82
N VAL A 337 11.48 12.61 -3.64
CA VAL A 337 10.35 13.23 -2.96
C VAL A 337 10.68 14.67 -2.58
N ASN A 338 11.84 14.93 -1.97
CA ASN A 338 12.21 16.27 -1.55
C ASN A 338 12.35 17.26 -2.73
N TYR A 339 12.80 16.80 -3.91
CA TYR A 339 12.96 17.67 -5.07
C TYR A 339 11.69 17.90 -5.89
N ASN A 340 10.76 16.93 -5.92
CA ASN A 340 9.63 16.96 -6.86
C ASN A 340 8.26 16.97 -6.18
N LEU A 341 8.18 16.45 -4.95
CA LEU A 341 6.95 16.34 -4.16
C LEU A 341 7.01 17.23 -2.91
N ALA A 342 8.04 18.06 -2.75
CA ALA A 342 8.10 19.06 -1.69
C ALA A 342 8.36 20.48 -2.25
N ASN A 343 7.64 21.47 -1.73
CA ASN A 343 7.84 22.90 -2.04
C ASN A 343 7.47 23.76 -0.83
N ASP A 344 8.28 24.78 -0.50
CA ASP A 344 8.04 25.72 0.61
C ASP A 344 7.66 25.08 1.95
N GLY A 345 8.29 23.95 2.28
CA GLY A 345 8.02 23.21 3.51
C GLY A 345 6.70 22.44 3.48
N GLN A 346 6.17 22.12 2.29
CA GLN A 346 4.96 21.36 2.06
C GLN A 346 5.22 20.13 1.19
N TYR A 347 4.70 18.94 1.56
CA TYR A 347 4.73 17.67 0.79
C TYR A 347 3.45 17.32 0.03
N TYR A 348 3.45 17.31 -1.29
CA TYR A 348 2.25 17.09 -2.08
C TYR A 348 1.91 15.59 -2.21
N PRO A 349 0.63 15.22 -2.17
CA PRO A 349 0.18 13.83 -2.26
C PRO A 349 0.50 13.17 -3.62
N TRP A 350 0.63 13.93 -4.70
CA TRP A 350 0.95 13.42 -6.03
C TRP A 350 1.75 14.41 -6.88
N PHE A 351 2.38 13.88 -7.91
CA PHE A 351 3.13 14.59 -8.94
C PHE A 351 2.87 13.92 -10.29
N ASN A 352 2.87 14.70 -11.37
CA ASN A 352 2.67 14.18 -12.73
C ASN A 352 3.83 14.60 -13.64
N LEU A 353 4.48 13.63 -14.28
CA LEU A 353 5.63 13.89 -15.14
C LEU A 353 5.29 14.73 -16.39
N ASN A 354 4.04 14.71 -16.86
CA ASN A 354 3.59 15.53 -17.98
C ASN A 354 3.27 16.98 -17.57
N SER A 355 3.15 17.25 -16.27
CA SER A 355 2.86 18.57 -15.73
C SER A 355 3.65 18.72 -14.42
N PRO A 356 4.97 18.93 -14.52
CA PRO A 356 5.88 18.92 -13.37
C PRO A 356 5.76 20.22 -12.56
N SER A 357 4.57 20.45 -12.00
CA SER A 357 4.27 21.44 -10.97
C SER A 357 3.85 20.73 -9.70
N ALA A 358 4.05 21.38 -8.55
CA ALA A 358 3.61 20.90 -7.26
C ALA A 358 2.53 21.86 -6.70
N PRO A 359 1.27 21.43 -6.48
CA PRO A 359 0.72 20.13 -6.89
C PRO A 359 0.57 20.02 -8.42
N GLY A 360 0.63 18.79 -8.92
CA GLY A 360 0.23 18.49 -10.31
C GLY A 360 -1.29 18.56 -10.46
N PRO A 361 -1.84 18.46 -11.69
CA PRO A 361 -3.29 18.31 -11.87
C PRO A 361 -3.80 17.13 -11.01
N SER A 362 -5.03 17.24 -10.51
CA SER A 362 -5.68 16.15 -9.76
C SER A 362 -5.64 14.87 -10.59
N PRO A 363 -5.39 13.70 -9.96
CA PRO A 363 -5.37 12.42 -10.64
C PRO A 363 -6.74 12.04 -11.22
N GLY A 364 -7.83 12.65 -10.74
CA GLY A 364 -9.20 12.35 -11.14
C GLY A 364 -9.73 11.07 -10.46
N GLY A 365 -11.05 10.88 -10.49
CA GLY A 365 -11.72 9.65 -10.05
C GLY A 365 -11.81 9.46 -8.53
N ASP A 366 -10.69 9.59 -7.80
CA ASP A 366 -10.53 9.17 -6.39
C ASP A 366 -9.54 10.05 -5.59
N ASP A 367 -9.61 11.38 -5.72
CA ASP A 367 -8.66 12.31 -5.07
C ASP A 367 -8.47 12.05 -3.56
N ASP A 368 -9.54 11.69 -2.84
CA ASP A 368 -9.52 11.34 -1.42
C ASP A 368 -8.59 10.16 -1.08
N ASP A 369 -8.45 9.19 -1.98
CA ASP A 369 -7.59 8.03 -1.81
C ASP A 369 -6.12 8.45 -1.91
N TYR A 370 -5.81 9.27 -2.91
CA TYR A 370 -4.47 9.82 -3.12
C TYR A 370 -4.03 10.74 -1.99
N LEU A 371 -4.95 11.43 -1.31
CA LEU A 371 -4.60 12.25 -0.15
C LEU A 371 -3.92 11.44 0.96
N THR A 372 -4.22 10.14 1.12
CA THR A 372 -3.63 9.30 2.18
C THR A 372 -2.11 9.10 2.07
N GLY A 373 -1.53 9.44 0.92
CA GLY A 373 -0.12 9.19 0.60
C GLY A 373 0.88 9.89 1.52
N VAL A 374 0.55 11.08 2.01
CA VAL A 374 1.44 11.86 2.89
C VAL A 374 1.72 11.10 4.19
N GLY A 375 0.68 10.61 4.86
CA GLY A 375 0.83 9.85 6.10
C GLY A 375 1.59 8.55 5.89
N ILE A 376 1.32 7.84 4.78
CA ILE A 376 2.02 6.60 4.44
C ILE A 376 3.53 6.85 4.29
N TYR A 377 3.93 7.89 3.56
CA TYR A 377 5.33 8.26 3.38
C TYR A 377 6.03 8.56 4.70
N PHE A 378 5.46 9.45 5.53
CA PHE A 378 6.13 9.85 6.78
C PHE A 378 6.25 8.72 7.79
N ARG A 379 5.32 7.76 7.80
CA ARG A 379 5.41 6.59 8.68
C ARG A 379 6.61 5.70 8.34
N TYR A 380 6.81 5.42 7.06
CA TYR A 380 7.93 4.59 6.63
C TYR A 380 9.26 5.36 6.60
N LEU A 381 9.23 6.67 6.33
CA LEU A 381 10.39 7.54 6.52
C LEU A 381 10.85 7.54 7.99
N LEU A 382 9.91 7.65 8.94
CA LEU A 382 10.20 7.57 10.37
C LEU A 382 10.79 6.20 10.75
N ASN A 383 10.22 5.11 10.26
CA ASN A 383 10.77 3.78 10.49
C ASN A 383 12.23 3.70 10.03
N LEU A 384 12.54 4.19 8.83
CA LEU A 384 13.90 4.23 8.31
C LEU A 384 14.83 5.07 9.19
N TYR A 385 14.38 6.27 9.59
CA TYR A 385 15.15 7.18 10.42
C TYR A 385 15.49 6.59 11.81
N GLU A 386 14.54 5.91 12.45
CA GLU A 386 14.74 5.33 13.79
C GLU A 386 15.63 4.09 13.76
N ASN A 387 15.55 3.27 12.70
CA ASN A 387 16.14 1.92 12.69
C ASN A 387 17.42 1.81 11.86
N TYR A 388 17.75 2.77 10.99
CA TYR A 388 18.91 2.68 10.09
C TYR A 388 19.84 3.91 10.24
N PRO A 389 20.93 3.80 11.03
CA PRO A 389 21.84 4.94 11.28
C PRO A 389 22.44 5.57 10.02
N ALA A 390 22.69 4.78 8.98
CA ALA A 390 23.19 5.30 7.70
C ALA A 390 22.17 6.20 7.00
N ILE A 391 20.89 5.82 7.02
CA ILE A 391 19.80 6.62 6.44
C ILE A 391 19.55 7.87 7.29
N LYS A 392 19.59 7.76 8.62
CA LYS A 392 19.53 8.92 9.50
C LYS A 392 20.65 9.94 9.19
N ALA A 393 21.90 9.48 9.11
CA ALA A 393 23.04 10.35 8.79
C ALA A 393 22.92 10.98 7.39
N PHE A 394 22.44 10.21 6.41
CA PHE A 394 22.14 10.71 5.07
C PHE A 394 21.08 11.82 5.10
N MET A 395 19.95 11.59 5.77
CA MET A 395 18.87 12.58 5.88
C MET A 395 19.33 13.88 6.56
N GLU A 396 20.15 13.77 7.62
CA GLU A 396 20.74 14.91 8.32
C GLU A 396 21.72 15.68 7.43
N GLN A 397 22.54 14.97 6.63
CA GLN A 397 23.47 15.59 5.69
C GLN A 397 22.76 16.33 4.55
N GLU A 398 21.66 15.78 4.05
CA GLU A 398 20.87 16.36 2.95
C GLU A 398 19.87 17.43 3.44
N GLU A 399 19.88 17.75 4.74
CA GLU A 399 18.96 18.70 5.39
C GLU A 399 17.46 18.37 5.15
N ILE A 400 17.15 17.08 4.93
CA ILE A 400 15.80 16.59 4.65
C ILE A 400 15.00 16.55 5.96
N PRO A 401 13.79 17.14 6.01
CA PRO A 401 13.60 18.32 6.82
C PRO A 401 13.11 18.03 8.25
N GLN A 402 13.98 18.27 9.22
CA GLN A 402 13.59 18.38 10.64
C GLN A 402 12.75 19.65 10.92
N ALA A 403 12.99 20.74 10.17
CA ALA A 403 12.28 22.01 10.33
C ALA A 403 10.93 22.09 9.58
N ALA A 404 10.74 21.34 8.48
CA ALA A 404 9.47 21.33 7.72
C ALA A 404 8.38 20.54 8.44
N LEU A 405 8.73 19.49 9.21
CA LEU A 405 7.79 18.63 9.92
C LEU A 405 6.81 19.38 10.84
N VAL A 406 7.18 20.55 11.31
CA VAL A 406 6.34 21.41 12.16
C VAL A 406 5.46 22.37 11.36
N ASN A 407 5.96 22.87 10.22
CA ASN A 407 5.12 23.66 9.31
C ASN A 407 4.08 22.79 8.59
N ILE A 408 4.45 21.55 8.24
CA ILE A 408 3.57 20.54 7.62
C ILE A 408 2.43 20.20 8.57
N SER A 409 2.69 19.97 9.87
CA SER A 409 1.63 19.64 10.84
C SER A 409 0.59 20.75 11.04
N ASN A 410 0.94 22.00 10.66
CA ASN A 410 0.09 23.18 10.77
C ASN A 410 -0.60 23.60 9.46
N HIS A 411 -0.04 23.27 8.28
CA HIS A 411 -0.55 23.74 6.97
C HIS A 411 -1.11 22.64 6.06
N TYR A 412 -0.93 21.34 6.39
CA TYR A 412 -1.40 20.24 5.54
C TYR A 412 -2.89 19.93 5.56
N CYS A 413 -3.65 20.68 6.36
CA CYS A 413 -5.10 20.55 6.43
C CYS A 413 -5.84 21.52 5.49
N ASP A 414 -5.12 22.46 4.85
CA ASP A 414 -5.70 23.45 3.94
C ASP A 414 -5.45 23.09 2.47
N VAL A 415 -5.65 21.81 2.10
CA VAL A 415 -6.12 21.53 0.72
C VAL A 415 -7.58 21.95 0.68
N ALA A 416 -7.78 23.27 0.78
CA ALA A 416 -9.05 23.94 0.81
C ALA A 416 -9.78 23.58 -0.48
N ASN A 417 -10.72 22.62 -0.39
CA ASN A 417 -11.92 22.42 -1.22
C ASN A 417 -12.46 20.98 -1.25
N PHE A 418 -11.94 20.03 -0.47
CA PHE A 418 -12.56 18.70 -0.38
C PHE A 418 -13.59 18.65 0.76
N ASP A 419 -14.85 18.96 0.42
CA ASP A 419 -15.99 18.87 1.33
C ASP A 419 -16.43 17.41 1.52
N GLY A 420 -16.22 16.83 2.71
CA GLY A 420 -16.76 15.52 3.10
C GLY A 420 -16.11 14.87 4.33
N ASP A 421 -16.86 14.03 5.05
CA ASP A 421 -16.36 13.28 6.23
C ASP A 421 -15.18 12.35 5.89
N GLY A 422 -15.15 11.80 4.67
CA GLY A 422 -14.06 10.96 4.16
C GLY A 422 -12.73 11.70 3.98
N ALA A 423 -12.78 12.95 3.52
CA ALA A 423 -11.61 13.82 3.41
C ALA A 423 -11.07 14.19 4.80
N HIS A 424 -11.96 14.47 5.77
CA HIS A 424 -11.56 14.79 7.14
C HIS A 424 -10.87 13.61 7.84
N PHE A 425 -11.35 12.38 7.65
CA PHE A 425 -10.70 11.17 8.17
C PHE A 425 -9.27 11.01 7.64
N THR A 426 -9.07 11.13 6.32
CA THR A 426 -7.75 11.07 5.69
C THR A 426 -6.81 12.16 6.21
N VAL A 427 -7.30 13.38 6.36
CA VAL A 427 -6.53 14.52 6.88
C VAL A 427 -6.02 14.23 8.29
N LEU A 428 -6.88 13.74 9.19
CA LEU A 428 -6.46 13.45 10.57
C LEU A 428 -5.46 12.30 10.63
N THR A 429 -5.60 11.26 9.79
CA THR A 429 -4.62 10.19 9.70
C THR A 429 -3.25 10.70 9.24
N ASN A 430 -3.21 11.51 8.17
CA ASN A 430 -1.96 12.14 7.71
C ASN A 430 -1.34 13.03 8.77
N LYS A 431 -2.18 13.85 9.42
CA LYS A 431 -1.73 14.74 10.49
C LYS A 431 -1.10 13.97 11.63
N LEU A 432 -1.70 12.87 12.07
CA LEU A 432 -1.15 12.04 13.15
C LEU A 432 0.21 11.45 12.76
N ALA A 433 0.34 10.92 11.54
CA ALA A 433 1.59 10.37 11.02
C ALA A 433 2.72 11.43 10.97
N VAL A 434 2.43 12.61 10.41
CA VAL A 434 3.40 13.71 10.31
C VAL A 434 3.78 14.22 11.70
N GLN A 435 2.80 14.46 12.57
CA GLN A 435 3.04 14.91 13.94
C GLN A 435 3.91 13.90 14.71
N LEU A 436 3.68 12.59 14.51
CA LEU A 436 4.46 11.56 15.17
C LEU A 436 5.91 11.55 14.65
N ALA A 437 6.10 11.67 13.34
CA ALA A 437 7.43 11.81 12.75
C ALA A 437 8.15 13.05 13.30
N ALA A 438 7.48 14.20 13.34
CA ALA A 438 8.00 15.43 13.94
C ALA A 438 8.38 15.24 15.42
N TYR A 439 7.49 14.64 16.20
CA TYR A 439 7.66 14.41 17.63
C TYR A 439 8.89 13.53 17.93
N LYS A 440 9.12 12.48 17.13
CA LYS A 440 10.22 11.53 17.33
C LYS A 440 11.54 12.01 16.73
N MET A 441 11.53 12.59 15.53
CA MET A 441 12.74 13.07 14.86
C MET A 441 13.36 14.29 15.55
N ASN A 442 12.56 15.13 16.23
CA ASN A 442 13.05 16.31 16.95
C ASN A 442 13.47 16.03 18.41
N GLN A 443 13.43 14.77 18.86
CA GLN A 443 13.93 14.37 20.19
C GLN A 443 15.38 13.89 20.20
N GLY A 444 15.96 13.64 19.02
CA GLY A 444 17.37 13.32 18.83
C GLY A 444 18.19 14.57 18.56
#